data_AF-A0A7X7MNB1-F1
#
_entry.id   AF-A0A7X7MNB1-F1
#
_cell.length_a   1.000
_cell.length_b   1.000
_cell.length_c   1.000
_cell.angle_alpha   90.00
_cell.angle_beta   90.00
_cell.angle_gamma   90.00
#
_symmetry.space_group_name_H-M   'P 1'
#
loop_
_entity.id
_entity.type
_entity.pdbx_description
1 polymer ?
#
loop_
_entity_poly.entity_id
_entity_poly.type
_entity_poly.pdbx_seq_one_letter_code
_entity_poly.pdbx_strand_id
1 'polypeptide(L)'
;MPKTRISAVEWAELEGRRPRLAGCNARLGVHGQSVRVPLARITTDDGTSGFGFCRATEEQILDVLGQPLDALFDAQYGATPAGQFFDFPL
;
A
#
# COMPACT_ATOMS: atom_id res chain seq x y z
N MET A 1 25.27 -4.60 -8.73
CA MET A 1 25.05 -4.72 -7.27
C MET A 1 24.02 -5.82 -7.05
N PRO A 2 24.09 -6.59 -5.95
CA PRO A 2 23.02 -7.54 -5.63
C PRO A 2 21.69 -6.78 -5.49
N LYS A 3 20.62 -7.36 -6.02
CA LYS A 3 19.28 -6.77 -5.89
C LYS A 3 18.77 -7.03 -4.48
N THR A 4 18.50 -5.95 -3.75
CA THR A 4 17.86 -5.99 -2.44
C THR A 4 16.50 -6.71 -2.53
N ARG A 5 16.25 -7.65 -1.62
CA ARG A 5 15.04 -8.50 -1.62
C ARG A 5 14.09 -8.12 -0.51
N ILE A 6 12.80 -8.38 -0.73
CA ILE A 6 11.76 -8.14 0.26
C ILE A 6 11.81 -9.25 1.32
N SER A 7 12.08 -8.86 2.57
CA SER A 7 12.22 -9.78 3.70
C SER A 7 10.95 -9.85 4.56
N ALA A 8 10.17 -8.78 4.61
CA ALA A 8 8.91 -8.75 5.32
C ALA A 8 7.91 -7.75 4.69
N VAL A 9 6.63 -8.07 4.86
CA VAL A 9 5.52 -7.17 4.56
C VAL A 9 4.59 -7.15 5.76
N GLU A 10 4.38 -5.97 6.34
CA GLU A 10 3.41 -5.76 7.41
C GLU A 10 2.23 -4.98 6.84
N TRP A 11 1.00 -5.42 7.08
CA TRP A 11 -0.20 -4.74 6.59
C TRP A 11 -1.15 -4.39 7.75
N ALA A 12 -1.82 -3.26 7.63
CA ALA A 12 -2.86 -2.84 8.57
C ALA A 12 -3.86 -1.89 7.92
N GLU A 13 -5.09 -1.88 8.43
CA GLU A 13 -6.05 -0.81 8.16
C GLU A 13 -5.98 0.21 9.30
N LEU A 14 -5.55 1.44 8.99
CA LEU A 14 -5.53 2.53 9.96
C LEU A 14 -6.83 3.32 9.90
N GLU A 15 -7.46 3.54 11.05
CA GLU A 15 -8.67 4.34 11.17
C GLU A 15 -8.37 5.74 11.73
N GLY A 16 -8.98 6.76 11.13
CA GLY A 16 -8.91 8.15 11.57
C GLY A 16 -10.25 8.88 11.40
N ARG A 17 -10.29 10.16 11.78
CA ARG A 17 -11.49 11.00 11.66
C ARG A 17 -11.18 12.30 10.93
N ARG A 18 -12.06 12.69 10.01
CA ARG A 18 -12.02 14.00 9.34
C ARG A 18 -12.28 15.12 10.37
N PRO A 19 -11.71 16.33 10.18
CA PRO A 19 -12.02 17.47 11.05
C PRO A 19 -13.50 17.88 11.04
N ARG A 20 -14.25 17.53 9.99
CA ARG A 20 -15.67 17.83 9.84
C ARG A 20 -16.42 16.65 9.20
N LEU A 21 -17.68 16.44 9.60
CA LEU A 21 -18.59 15.48 8.99
C LEU A 21 -18.79 15.79 7.50
N ALA A 22 -18.57 14.79 6.63
CA ALA A 22 -18.94 14.89 5.22
C ALA A 22 -20.43 14.54 5.08
N GLY A 23 -21.21 15.54 4.65
CA GLY A 23 -22.66 15.43 4.45
C GLY A 23 -23.05 14.61 3.22
N CYS A 24 -24.23 14.87 2.66
CA CYS A 24 -24.71 14.20 1.45
C CYS A 24 -24.10 14.81 0.18
N ASN A 25 -24.22 14.10 -0.94
CA ASN A 25 -24.02 14.66 -2.28
C ASN A 25 -25.28 14.46 -3.16
N ALA A 26 -25.24 14.87 -4.42
CA ALA A 26 -26.41 14.80 -5.31
C ALA A 26 -26.91 13.36 -5.60
N ARG A 27 -26.12 12.32 -5.27
CA ARG A 27 -26.40 10.90 -5.52
C ARG A 27 -26.55 10.07 -4.24
N LEU A 28 -25.77 10.38 -3.20
CA LEU A 28 -25.60 9.55 -2.00
C LEU A 28 -25.92 10.36 -0.74
N GLY A 29 -26.35 9.64 0.30
CA GLY A 29 -26.56 10.19 1.64
C GLY A 29 -25.25 10.59 2.34
N VAL A 30 -25.33 10.77 3.66
CA VAL A 30 -24.21 11.25 4.49
C VAL A 30 -23.00 10.31 4.35
N HIS A 31 -21.85 10.87 3.98
CA HIS A 31 -20.59 10.13 3.82
C HIS A 31 -19.91 9.80 5.15
N GLY A 32 -20.18 10.55 6.21
CA GLY A 32 -19.64 10.30 7.54
C GLY A 32 -18.34 11.03 7.82
N GLN A 33 -17.71 10.69 8.95
CA GLN A 33 -16.51 11.36 9.45
C GLN A 33 -15.32 10.41 9.63
N SER A 34 -15.55 9.10 9.80
CA SER A 34 -14.49 8.10 9.87
C SER A 34 -13.85 7.87 8.51
N VAL A 35 -12.55 7.62 8.49
CA VAL A 35 -11.76 7.28 7.32
C VAL A 35 -10.90 6.07 7.67
N ARG A 36 -10.84 5.11 6.76
CA ARG A 36 -9.99 3.94 6.87
C ARG A 36 -9.02 3.93 5.71
N VAL A 37 -7.74 3.73 6.00
CA VAL A 37 -6.66 3.72 5.02
C VAL A 37 -5.89 2.42 5.18
N PRO A 38 -6.00 1.49 4.21
CA PRO A 38 -5.18 0.30 4.22
C PRO A 38 -3.75 0.65 3.80
N LEU A 39 -2.79 0.27 4.63
CA LEU A 39 -1.37 0.55 4.45
C LEU A 39 -0.58 -0.76 4.54
N ALA A 40 0.57 -0.77 3.88
CA ALA A 40 1.60 -1.78 4.11
C ALA A 40 2.96 -1.12 4.32
N ARG A 41 3.81 -1.78 5.11
CA ARG A 41 5.24 -1.51 5.22
C ARG A 41 5.99 -2.68 4.60
N ILE A 42 6.85 -2.39 3.63
CA ILE A 42 7.76 -3.34 3.02
C ILE A 42 9.13 -3.15 3.66
N THR A 43 9.72 -4.23 4.14
CA THR A 43 11.09 -4.25 4.65
C THR A 43 11.94 -5.15 3.78
N THR A 44 13.16 -4.74 3.50
CA THR A 44 14.12 -5.48 2.69
C THR A 44 15.14 -6.23 3.55
N ASP A 45 15.92 -7.11 2.92
CA ASP A 45 16.97 -7.91 3.57
C ASP A 45 18.17 -7.08 4.04
N ASP A 46 18.40 -5.90 3.47
CA ASP A 46 19.36 -4.91 3.98
C ASP A 46 18.81 -4.03 5.13
N GLY A 47 17.55 -4.28 5.56
CA GLY A 47 16.90 -3.59 6.66
C GLY A 47 16.29 -2.24 6.31
N THR A 48 16.39 -1.78 5.05
CA THR A 48 15.65 -0.60 4.61
C THR A 48 14.15 -0.90 4.55
N SER A 49 13.32 0.13 4.74
CA SER A 49 11.87 -0.04 4.68
C SER A 49 11.17 1.21 4.15
N GLY A 50 9.98 0.99 3.59
CA GLY A 50 9.06 2.02 3.13
C GLY A 50 7.63 1.61 3.42
N PHE A 51 6.73 2.58 3.55
CA PHE A 51 5.31 2.33 3.75
C PHE A 51 4.47 3.08 2.72
N GLY A 52 3.33 2.51 2.37
CA GLY A 52 2.45 3.05 1.34
C GLY A 52 1.04 2.48 1.43
N PHE A 53 0.18 2.99 0.58
CA PHE A 53 -1.17 2.45 0.41
C PHE A 53 -1.11 1.01 -0.06
N CYS A 54 -2.00 0.16 0.46
CA CYS A 54 -2.01 -1.24 0.07
C CYS A 54 -3.44 -1.75 -0.08
N ARG A 55 -3.74 -2.41 -1.19
CA ARG A 55 -4.98 -3.16 -1.41
C ARG A 55 -4.73 -4.63 -1.73
N ALA A 56 -3.52 -5.12 -1.42
CA ALA A 56 -3.15 -6.50 -1.63
C ALA A 56 -3.99 -7.45 -0.77
N THR A 57 -4.31 -8.62 -1.30
CA THR A 57 -4.77 -9.76 -0.49
C THR A 57 -3.59 -10.42 0.21
N GLU A 58 -3.86 -11.28 1.20
CA GLU A 58 -2.81 -12.03 1.88
C GLU A 58 -2.02 -12.92 0.91
N GLU A 59 -2.70 -13.56 -0.05
CA GLU A 59 -2.06 -14.40 -1.08
C GLU A 59 -1.10 -13.56 -1.95
N GLN A 60 -1.53 -12.37 -2.36
CA GLN A 60 -0.70 -11.46 -3.13
C GLN A 60 0.53 -11.03 -2.33
N ILE A 61 0.39 -10.77 -1.03
CA ILE A 61 1.52 -10.43 -0.13
C ILE A 61 2.53 -11.58 -0.06
N LEU A 62 2.06 -12.82 0.08
CA LEU A 62 2.92 -14.00 0.18
C LEU A 62 3.74 -14.21 -1.10
N ASP A 63 3.17 -13.95 -2.27
CA ASP A 63 3.86 -14.04 -3.57
C ASP A 63 5.01 -13.03 -3.73
N VAL A 64 4.99 -11.95 -2.94
CA VAL A 64 6.01 -10.89 -2.96
C VAL A 64 7.22 -11.22 -2.11
N LEU A 65 7.06 -12.04 -1.07
CA LEU A 65 8.15 -12.32 -0.13
C LEU A 65 9.33 -12.97 -0.85
N GLY A 66 10.52 -12.43 -0.61
CA GLY A 66 11.75 -12.83 -1.26
C GLY A 66 11.95 -12.26 -2.66
N GLN A 67 10.96 -11.62 -3.31
CA GLN A 67 11.16 -10.98 -4.62
C GLN A 67 12.16 -9.81 -4.52
N PRO A 68 12.93 -9.51 -5.58
CA PRO A 68 13.72 -8.29 -5.61
C PRO A 68 12.80 -7.06 -5.62
N LEU A 69 13.18 -6.00 -4.91
CA LEU A 69 12.37 -4.78 -4.81
C LEU A 69 12.02 -4.19 -6.19
N ASP A 70 12.96 -4.29 -7.13
CA ASP A 70 12.80 -3.79 -8.50
C ASP A 70 11.87 -4.60 -9.40
N ALA A 71 11.37 -5.76 -8.94
CA ALA A 71 10.27 -6.44 -9.61
C ALA A 71 8.93 -5.73 -9.38
N LEU A 72 8.80 -4.98 -8.28
CA LEU A 72 7.57 -4.28 -7.90
C LEU A 72 7.64 -2.79 -8.17
N PHE A 73 8.82 -2.19 -8.10
CA PHE A 73 9.00 -0.75 -8.29
C PHE A 73 10.16 -0.47 -9.22
N ASP A 74 9.87 0.25 -10.29
CA ASP A 74 10.88 0.89 -11.11
C ASP A 74 11.20 2.27 -10.53
N ALA A 75 12.49 2.56 -10.35
CA ALA A 75 12.93 3.81 -9.73
C ALA A 75 12.58 5.08 -10.55
N GLN A 76 12.39 4.94 -11.86
CA GLN A 76 12.05 6.03 -12.76
C GLN A 76 10.54 6.14 -13.00
N TYR A 77 9.85 5.00 -13.06
CA TYR A 77 8.44 4.94 -13.50
C TYR A 77 7.44 4.60 -12.39
N GLY A 78 7.90 4.25 -11.18
CA GLY A 78 7.03 3.91 -10.05
C GLY A 78 6.63 2.44 -10.03
N ALA A 79 5.42 2.12 -9.55
CA ALA A 79 4.96 0.75 -9.42
C ALA A 79 4.86 0.03 -10.77
N THR A 80 5.41 -1.19 -10.85
CA THR A 80 5.20 -2.11 -11.98
C THR A 80 3.82 -2.74 -11.88
N PRO A 81 3.33 -3.49 -12.90
CA PRO A 81 2.09 -4.26 -12.77
C PRO A 81 2.07 -5.21 -11.57
N ALA A 82 3.22 -5.75 -11.18
CA ALA A 82 3.34 -6.62 -10.01
C ALA A 82 3.33 -5.85 -8.68
N GLY A 83 3.64 -4.55 -8.68
CA GLY A 83 3.60 -3.68 -7.50
C GLY A 83 2.35 -2.83 -7.36
N GLN A 84 1.41 -2.89 -8.32
CA GLN A 84 0.28 -1.96 -8.41
C GLN A 84 -0.62 -1.96 -7.16
N PHE A 85 -0.72 -3.08 -6.45
CA PHE A 85 -1.50 -3.17 -5.22
C PHE A 85 -0.85 -2.48 -4.01
N PHE A 86 0.42 -2.07 -4.11
CA PHE A 86 1.11 -1.21 -3.14
C PHE A 86 1.12 0.28 -3.55
N ASP A 87 0.34 0.66 -4.55
CA ASP A 87 0.26 2.03 -5.04
C ASP A 87 -1.18 2.54 -5.08
N PHE A 88 -1.34 3.86 -5.14
CA PHE A 88 -2.63 4.48 -5.35
C PHE A 88 -3.03 4.35 -6.83
N PRO A 89 -4.24 3.86 -7.14
CA PRO A 89 -4.76 3.93 -8.51
C PRO A 89 -5.04 5.40 -8.84
N LEU A 90 -4.25 5.98 -9.75
CA LEU A 90 -4.47 7.30 -10.34
C LEU A 90 -5.31 7.21 -11.61
#